data_AF-A0A8C5K767-F1
#
_entry.id   AF-A0A8C5K767-F1
#
_cell.length_a   1.000
_cell.length_b   1.000
_cell.length_c   1.000
_cell.angle_alpha   90.00
_cell.angle_beta   90.00
_cell.angle_gamma   90.00
#
_symmetry.space_group_name_H-M   'P 1'
#
loop_
_entity.id
_entity.type
_entity.pdbx_description
1 polymer ?
#
loop_
_entity_poly.entity_id
_entity_poly.type
_entity_poly.pdbx_seq_one_letter_code
_entity_poly.pdbx_strand_id
1 'polypeptide(L)'
;MPEMTEHETPTKKQHRKKNRETHNAVERHRKKKINAGISRIGELIPCSPALKQSKNMILDQAFKYITELKRQNDELLLNGGNNEQGKDLELLAVCLCLGVRVTVKVILEHRRLLPPKQN
;
A
#
# COMPACT_ATOMS: atom_id res chain seq x y z
N MET A 1 -34.54 22.15 -47.00
CA MET A 1 -34.84 21.23 -45.88
C MET A 1 -33.58 21.11 -45.03
N PRO A 2 -33.62 21.40 -43.72
CA PRO A 2 -32.45 21.27 -42.87
C PRO A 2 -32.21 19.82 -42.44
N GLU A 3 -30.92 19.54 -42.34
CA GLU A 3 -30.22 18.29 -42.05
C GLU A 3 -30.56 17.75 -40.65
N MET A 4 -30.96 16.47 -40.58
CA MET A 4 -31.29 15.77 -39.34
C MET A 4 -30.01 15.12 -38.79
N THR A 5 -29.26 15.85 -37.95
CA THR A 5 -28.14 15.26 -37.20
C THR A 5 -28.68 14.23 -36.20
N GLU A 6 -28.47 12.95 -36.50
CA GLU A 6 -28.76 11.83 -35.62
C GLU A 6 -27.77 11.83 -34.44
N HIS A 7 -28.25 12.27 -33.27
CA HIS A 7 -27.52 12.08 -32.03
C HIS A 7 -27.65 10.62 -31.58
N GLU A 8 -26.62 9.81 -31.87
CA GLU A 8 -26.49 8.44 -31.33
C GLU A 8 -26.47 8.48 -29.80
N THR A 9 -27.55 8.03 -29.16
CA THR A 9 -27.59 7.86 -27.71
C THR A 9 -26.88 6.55 -27.32
N PRO A 10 -25.89 6.57 -26.40
CA PRO A 10 -25.12 5.37 -26.07
C PRO A 10 -26.03 4.31 -25.43
N THR A 11 -26.15 3.16 -26.07
CA THR A 11 -26.98 2.06 -25.56
C THR A 11 -26.50 1.59 -24.18
N LYS A 12 -27.43 1.36 -23.23
CA LYS A 12 -27.13 0.96 -21.84
C LYS A 12 -26.15 -0.23 -21.69
N LYS A 13 -26.06 -1.10 -22.70
CA LYS A 13 -25.10 -2.24 -22.76
C LYS A 13 -23.65 -1.78 -22.96
N GLN A 14 -23.40 -0.76 -23.78
CA GLN A 14 -22.06 -0.19 -23.98
C GLN A 14 -21.56 0.50 -22.70
N HIS A 15 -22.44 1.21 -21.99
CA HIS A 15 -22.12 1.86 -20.72
C HIS A 15 -21.71 0.84 -19.64
N ARG A 16 -22.41 -0.30 -19.52
CA ARG A 16 -22.03 -1.39 -18.61
C ARG A 16 -20.66 -2.00 -18.94
N LYS A 17 -20.31 -2.12 -20.22
CA LYS A 17 -19.00 -2.65 -20.66
C LYS A 17 -17.85 -1.70 -20.29
N LYS A 18 -18.00 -0.40 -20.56
CA LYS A 18 -17.01 0.63 -20.23
C LYS A 18 -16.77 0.75 -18.71
N ASN A 19 -17.82 0.55 -17.91
CA ASN A 19 -17.69 0.53 -16.44
C ASN A 19 -16.91 -0.69 -15.92
N ARG A 20 -17.08 -1.87 -16.55
CA ARG A 20 -16.30 -3.08 -16.21
C ARG A 20 -14.83 -2.91 -16.59
N GLU A 21 -14.55 -2.32 -17.75
CA GLU A 21 -13.17 -2.06 -18.20
C GLU A 21 -12.44 -1.10 -17.28
N THR A 22 -13.12 -0.03 -16.86
CA THR A 22 -12.59 0.94 -15.88
C THR A 22 -12.30 0.27 -14.54
N HIS A 23 -13.24 -0.51 -14.01
CA HIS A 23 -13.05 -1.27 -12.78
C HIS A 23 -11.85 -2.25 -12.88
N ASN A 24 -11.75 -2.98 -13.99
CA ASN A 24 -10.66 -3.93 -14.22
C ASN A 24 -9.30 -3.22 -14.33
N ALA A 25 -9.25 -2.05 -14.96
CA ALA A 25 -8.04 -1.25 -15.03
C ALA A 25 -7.58 -0.79 -13.64
N VAL A 26 -8.51 -0.28 -12.81
CA VAL A 26 -8.25 0.12 -11.43
C VAL A 26 -7.74 -1.06 -10.60
N GLU A 27 -8.38 -2.22 -10.69
CA GLU A 27 -7.96 -3.38 -9.89
C GLU A 27 -6.61 -3.93 -10.36
N ARG A 28 -6.33 -3.91 -11.68
CA ARG A 28 -4.99 -4.23 -12.20
C ARG A 28 -3.93 -3.28 -11.66
N HIS A 29 -4.22 -1.98 -11.62
CA HIS A 29 -3.30 -0.98 -11.08
C HIS A 29 -3.05 -1.20 -9.58
N ARG A 30 -4.10 -1.49 -8.80
CA ARG A 30 -3.99 -1.83 -7.37
C ARG A 30 -3.10 -3.05 -7.16
N LYS A 31 -3.33 -4.14 -7.90
CA LYS A 31 -2.52 -5.36 -7.84
C LYS A 31 -1.06 -5.10 -8.22
N LYS A 32 -0.80 -4.28 -9.26
CA LYS A 32 0.56 -3.90 -9.66
C LYS A 32 1.28 -3.15 -8.54
N LYS A 33 0.61 -2.19 -7.89
CA LYS A 33 1.16 -1.45 -6.74
C LYS A 33 1.49 -2.36 -5.56
N ILE A 34 0.60 -3.30 -5.23
CA ILE A 34 0.84 -4.28 -4.15
C ILE A 34 2.02 -5.19 -4.49
N ASN A 35 2.06 -5.75 -5.70
CA ASN A 35 3.15 -6.63 -6.13
C ASN A 35 4.50 -5.91 -6.11
N ALA A 36 4.55 -4.66 -6.58
CA ALA A 36 5.76 -3.83 -6.49
C ALA A 36 6.18 -3.57 -5.04
N GLY A 37 5.21 -3.39 -4.13
CA GLY A 37 5.48 -3.30 -2.69
C GLY A 37 6.11 -4.57 -2.13
N ILE A 38 5.55 -5.74 -2.46
CA ILE A 38 6.09 -7.04 -2.01
C ILE A 38 7.49 -7.27 -2.58
N SER A 39 7.74 -6.97 -3.85
CA SER A 39 9.06 -7.11 -4.46
C SER A 39 10.12 -6.24 -3.78
N ARG A 40 9.81 -4.97 -3.49
CA ARG A 40 10.72 -4.08 -2.75
C ARG A 40 11.03 -4.58 -1.32
N ILE A 41 10.07 -5.22 -0.66
CA ILE A 41 10.33 -5.88 0.64
C ILE A 41 11.29 -7.05 0.44
N GLY A 42 11.10 -7.86 -0.61
CA GLY A 42 11.98 -8.98 -0.95
C GLY A 42 13.44 -8.58 -1.13
N GLU A 43 13.69 -7.42 -1.75
CA GLU A 43 15.04 -6.87 -1.97
C GLU A 43 15.78 -6.50 -0.66
N LEU A 44 15.06 -6.18 0.43
CA LEU A 44 15.63 -5.80 1.72
C LEU A 44 15.93 -6.99 2.63
N ILE A 45 15.38 -8.16 2.32
CA ILE A 45 15.53 -9.35 3.15
C ILE A 45 16.80 -10.09 2.73
N PRO A 46 17.68 -10.48 3.68
CA PRO A 46 18.81 -11.33 3.37
C PRO A 46 18.32 -12.70 2.87
N CYS A 47 18.37 -12.90 1.55
CA CYS A 47 18.00 -14.15 0.89
C CYS A 47 18.99 -14.46 -0.23
N SER A 48 19.14 -15.74 -0.57
CA SER A 48 20.05 -16.15 -1.64
C SER A 48 19.57 -15.59 -2.99
N PRO A 49 20.41 -14.84 -3.73
CA PRO A 49 20.01 -14.16 -4.98
C PRO A 49 19.63 -15.13 -6.12
N ALA A 50 19.93 -16.42 -5.96
CA ALA A 50 19.59 -17.46 -6.92
C ALA A 50 18.16 -18.02 -6.77
N LEU A 51 17.44 -17.68 -5.69
CA LEU A 51 16.12 -18.26 -5.41
C LEU A 51 14.99 -17.31 -5.82
N LYS A 52 14.12 -17.77 -6.72
CA LYS A 52 12.87 -17.06 -7.03
C LYS A 52 11.96 -17.07 -5.79
N GLN A 53 11.89 -15.95 -5.10
CA GLN A 53 11.09 -15.83 -3.89
C GLN A 53 9.59 -15.76 -4.22
N SER A 54 8.79 -16.59 -3.54
CA SER A 54 7.33 -16.47 -3.59
C SER A 54 6.84 -15.33 -2.68
N LYS A 55 5.63 -14.83 -2.91
CA LYS A 55 5.05 -13.76 -2.07
C LYS A 55 4.97 -14.15 -0.59
N ASN A 56 4.53 -15.37 -0.30
CA ASN A 56 4.44 -15.86 1.08
C ASN A 56 5.83 -15.98 1.70
N MET A 57 6.82 -16.48 0.95
CA MET A 57 8.19 -16.54 1.45
C MET A 57 8.75 -15.16 1.79
N ILE A 58 8.50 -14.15 0.95
CA ILE A 58 8.92 -12.76 1.24
C ILE A 58 8.26 -12.29 2.54
N LEU A 59 6.96 -12.53 2.73
CA LEU A 59 6.24 -12.10 3.93
C LEU A 59 6.75 -12.82 5.19
N ASP A 60 6.98 -14.14 5.12
CA ASP A 60 7.49 -14.93 6.25
C ASP A 60 8.92 -14.54 6.62
N GLN A 61 9.79 -14.35 5.62
CA GLN A 61 11.17 -13.91 5.86
C GLN A 61 11.23 -12.47 6.35
N ALA A 62 10.36 -11.57 5.86
CA ALA A 62 10.25 -10.20 6.36
C ALA A 62 9.93 -10.20 7.85
N PHE A 63 8.94 -11.00 8.25
CA PHE A 63 8.53 -11.10 9.64
C PHE A 63 9.67 -11.58 10.54
N LYS A 64 10.36 -12.66 10.13
CA LYS A 64 11.53 -13.18 10.86
C LYS A 64 12.63 -12.14 10.97
N TYR A 65 12.96 -11.48 9.86
CA TYR A 65 14.05 -10.51 9.82
C TYR A 65 13.76 -9.28 10.68
N ILE A 66 12.53 -8.73 10.60
CA ILE A 66 12.12 -7.60 11.46
C ILE A 66 12.14 -8.00 12.94
N THR A 67 11.70 -9.22 13.27
CA THR A 67 11.70 -9.71 14.65
C THR A 67 13.14 -9.81 15.20
N GLU A 68 14.07 -10.31 14.40
CA GLU A 68 15.47 -10.42 14.78
C GLU A 68 16.14 -9.04 14.90
N LEU A 69 15.88 -8.12 13.97
CA LEU A 69 16.37 -6.74 14.07
C LEU A 69 15.85 -6.02 15.33
N LYS A 70 14.60 -6.25 15.72
CA LYS A 70 14.05 -5.73 16.99
C LYS A 70 14.82 -6.28 18.18
N ARG A 71 15.03 -7.60 18.24
CA ARG A 71 15.79 -8.27 19.30
C ARG A 71 17.21 -7.70 19.41
N GLN A 72 17.90 -7.53 18.28
CA GLN A 72 19.25 -6.96 18.23
C GLN A 72 19.28 -5.50 18.70
N ASN A 73 18.28 -4.70 18.32
CA ASN A 73 18.16 -3.32 18.82
C ASN A 73 17.93 -3.28 20.33
N ASP A 74 17.06 -4.14 20.86
CA ASP A 74 16.79 -4.23 22.30
C ASP A 74 18.07 -4.65 23.07
N GLU A 75 18.84 -5.59 22.54
CA GLU A 75 20.12 -5.99 23.12
C GLU A 75 21.18 -4.88 23.07
N LEU A 76 21.24 -4.11 21.98
CA LEU A 76 22.13 -2.95 21.88
C LEU A 76 21.76 -1.86 22.89
N LEU A 77 20.47 -1.62 23.13
CA LEU A 77 20.01 -0.68 24.15
C LEU A 77 20.38 -1.12 25.56
N LEU A 78 20.32 -2.42 25.85
CA LEU A 78 20.67 -2.98 27.16
C LEU A 78 22.19 -3.07 27.41
N ASN A 79 22.99 -3.26 26.35
CA ASN A 79 24.44 -3.42 26.43
C ASN A 79 25.23 -2.10 26.27
N GLY A 80 24.56 -0.94 26.33
CA GLY A 80 25.23 0.37 26.33
C GLY A 80 25.49 0.96 24.95
N GLY A 81 24.56 0.82 24.00
CA GLY A 81 24.58 1.58 22.75
C GLY A 81 24.60 3.09 23.01
N ASN A 82 25.45 3.82 22.29
CA ASN A 82 25.59 5.28 22.41
C ASN A 82 24.21 5.95 22.44
N ASN A 83 23.92 6.67 23.53
CA ASN A 83 22.63 7.30 23.90
C ASN A 83 22.00 8.24 22.85
N GLU A 84 22.63 8.44 21.69
CA GLU A 84 22.11 9.21 20.56
C GLU A 84 21.23 8.36 19.62
N GLN A 85 21.52 7.07 19.44
CA GLN A 85 20.76 6.21 18.51
C GLN A 85 19.36 5.85 19.02
N GLY A 86 19.17 5.80 20.34
CA GLY A 86 17.85 5.54 20.95
C GLY A 86 16.85 6.68 20.77
N LYS A 87 17.33 7.93 20.74
CA LYS A 87 16.49 9.13 20.62
C LYS A 87 15.92 9.31 19.22
N ASP A 88 16.73 9.02 18.20
CA ASP A 88 16.27 9.06 16.80
C ASP A 88 15.24 7.98 16.51
N LEU A 89 15.38 6.79 17.13
CA LEU A 89 14.42 5.70 16.98
C LEU A 89 13.10 5.98 17.71
N GLU A 90 13.15 6.56 18.91
CA GLU A 90 11.95 6.99 19.65
C GLU A 90 11.22 8.11 18.89
N LEU A 91 11.94 9.11 18.39
CA LEU A 91 11.36 10.19 17.60
C LEU A 91 10.78 9.69 16.28
N LEU A 92 11.45 8.74 15.61
CA LEU A 92 10.94 8.11 14.40
C LEU A 92 9.68 7.29 14.68
N ALA A 93 9.62 6.55 15.79
CA ALA A 93 8.45 5.79 16.19
C ALA A 93 7.25 6.69 16.50
N VAL A 94 7.47 7.82 17.20
CA VAL A 94 6.45 8.84 17.46
C VAL A 94 5.97 9.48 16.15
N CYS A 95 6.89 9.85 15.26
CA CYS A 95 6.55 10.42 13.95
C CYS A 95 5.74 9.47 13.07
N LEU A 96 6.09 8.18 13.03
CA LEU A 96 5.33 7.17 12.30
C LEU A 96 3.93 6.96 12.89
N CYS A 97 3.81 6.91 14.22
CA CYS A 97 2.51 6.81 14.90
C CYS A 97 1.61 8.02 14.61
N LEU A 98 2.16 9.23 14.66
CA LEU A 98 1.43 10.46 14.34
C LEU A 98 1.05 10.51 12.86
N GLY A 99 1.95 10.14 11.95
CA GLY A 99 1.69 10.10 10.51
C GLY A 99 0.59 9.12 10.13
N VAL A 100 0.57 7.92 10.72
CA VAL A 100 -0.51 6.94 10.52
C VAL A 100 -1.83 7.48 11.06
N ARG A 101 -1.84 8.12 12.24
CA ARG A 101 -3.04 8.72 12.82
C ARG A 101 -3.61 9.85 11.95
N VAL A 102 -2.78 10.75 11.45
CA VAL A 102 -3.20 11.81 10.53
C VAL A 102 -3.76 11.22 9.23
N THR A 103 -3.07 10.23 8.66
CA THR A 103 -3.52 9.58 7.42
C THR A 103 -4.86 8.87 7.59
N VAL A 104 -5.05 8.14 8.69
CA VAL A 104 -6.34 7.48 9.02
C VAL A 104 -7.43 8.53 9.22
N LYS A 105 -7.14 9.64 9.90
CA LYS A 105 -8.11 10.73 10.10
C LYS A 105 -8.50 11.38 8.77
N VAL A 106 -7.54 11.67 7.89
CA VAL A 106 -7.82 12.21 6.54
C VAL A 106 -8.67 11.24 5.73
N ILE A 107 -8.37 9.93 5.77
CA ILE A 107 -9.16 8.91 5.07
C ILE A 107 -10.60 8.83 5.62
N LEU A 108 -10.77 8.90 6.94
CA LEU A 108 -12.09 8.86 7.58
C LEU A 108 -12.91 10.13 7.30
N GLU A 109 -12.30 11.31 7.34
CA GLU A 109 -12.96 12.58 6.98
C GLU A 109 -13.32 12.62 5.49
N HIS A 110 -12.43 12.18 4.59
CA HIS A 110 -12.76 12.04 3.17
C HIS A 110 -13.93 11.07 2.94
N ARG A 111 -14.00 9.98 3.72
CA ARG A 111 -15.10 9.02 3.63
C ARG A 111 -16.43 9.60 4.12
N ARG A 112 -16.42 10.53 5.08
CA ARG A 112 -17.62 11.25 5.56
C ARG A 112 -18.14 12.26 4.55
N LEU A 113 -17.27 12.85 3.74
CA LEU A 113 -17.63 13.86 2.74
C LEU A 113 -18.10 13.26 1.41
N LEU A 114 -18.01 11.95 1.21
CA LEU A 114 -18.50 11.29 0.01
C LEU A 114 -20.02 11.05 0.11
N PRO A 115 -20.82 11.52 -0.88
CA PRO A 115 -22.25 11.29 -0.87
C PRO A 115 -22.57 9.79 -0.94
N PRO A 116 -23.67 9.34 -0.30
CA PRO A 116 -24.08 7.94 -0.35
C PRO A 116 -24.32 7.52 -1.80
N LYS A 117 -23.76 6.37 -2.19
CA LYS A 117 -23.99 5.82 -3.52
C LYS A 117 -25.47 5.52 -3.68
N GLN A 118 -26.14 6.20 -4.60
CA GLN A 118 -27.48 5.81 -5.04
C GLN A 118 -27.35 4.51 -5.85
N ASN A 119 -28.12 3.49 -5.44
CA ASN A 119 -28.19 2.16 -6.07
C ASN A 119 -28.95 2.20 -7.40
#